data_AF-A0A7Y2I729-F1
#
_entry.id   AF-A0A7Y2I729-F1
#
_cell.length_a   1.000
_cell.length_b   1.000
_cell.length_c   1.000
_cell.angle_alpha   90.00
_cell.angle_beta   90.00
_cell.angle_gamma   90.00
#
_symmetry.space_group_name_H-M   'P 1'
#
loop_
_entity.id
_entity.type
_entity.pdbx_description
1 polymer ?
#
loop_
_entity_poly.entity_id
_entity_poly.type
_entity_poly.pdbx_seq_one_letter_code
_entity_poly.pdbx_strand_id
1 'polypeptide(L)'
;MSGTPSDMHISEKDQALLEVLEKRTISCFDLLPHDDMREKLVDLVLHGSPAGITTEAATLFGELRERLISTRVDDAKVVVFGGGTGLSNIIGGDSRQKNWSDKPFEGLKKLFPRTKAVVCVTDDGGSTGELLKDLPIFGLGDIRHVLVSSIQRRLLEARYNLSAGQSLALVKDISTIFNHRFTARPESAESLLQNCYVDLNRLPPEMIGSFVSYLDFCLKDEVCKSTLGRPHCLGNLLILSVIRMAVGDENLSGDRIEIDGSIGEAINGAISNIGELIGAGADAVLPCTPVPAQLRFRYSDGVE
;
A
#
# COMPACT_ATOMS: atom_id res chain seq x y z
N MET A 1 0.20 48.17 53.95
CA MET A 1 -0.46 46.88 54.26
C MET A 1 0.19 45.82 53.40
N SER A 2 1.24 45.19 53.94
CA SER A 2 2.02 44.13 53.30
C SER A 2 1.40 42.78 53.66
N GLY A 3 0.74 42.13 52.70
CA GLY A 3 0.29 40.76 52.85
C GLY A 3 1.48 39.80 52.81
N THR A 4 1.75 39.15 53.93
CA THR A 4 2.64 37.99 54.02
C THR A 4 2.05 36.81 53.24
N PRO A 5 2.89 36.00 52.57
CA PRO A 5 2.42 34.78 51.92
C PRO A 5 1.92 33.79 52.98
N SER A 6 0.78 33.18 52.70
CA SER A 6 0.16 32.12 53.48
C SER A 6 1.16 30.96 53.67
N ASP A 7 1.73 30.82 54.86
CA ASP A 7 2.47 29.62 55.26
C ASP A 7 1.50 28.41 55.24
N MET A 8 1.65 27.60 54.22
CA MET A 8 0.91 26.36 54.05
C MET A 8 1.40 25.39 55.12
N HIS A 9 0.60 25.16 56.15
CA HIS A 9 0.97 24.31 57.30
C HIS A 9 0.99 22.83 56.85
N ILE A 10 2.16 22.33 56.45
CA ILE A 10 2.41 20.93 56.10
C ILE A 10 2.50 20.11 57.39
N SER A 11 1.78 18.99 57.49
CA SER A 11 1.80 18.16 58.71
C SER A 11 3.10 17.33 58.81
N GLU A 12 3.49 16.89 60.01
CA GLU A 12 4.66 16.00 60.19
C GLU A 12 4.57 14.72 59.36
N LYS A 13 3.35 14.20 59.14
CA LYS A 13 3.12 13.04 58.26
C LYS A 13 3.39 13.38 56.80
N ASP A 14 2.95 14.55 56.35
CA ASP A 14 3.20 15.02 54.99
C ASP A 14 4.69 15.25 54.76
N GLN A 15 5.41 15.74 55.77
CA GLN A 15 6.85 15.97 55.73
C GLN A 15 7.64 14.66 55.64
N ALA A 16 7.25 13.63 56.41
CA ALA A 16 7.83 12.29 56.31
C ALA A 16 7.57 11.64 54.94
N LEU A 17 6.40 11.86 54.33
CA LEU A 17 6.09 11.38 52.98
C LEU A 17 6.93 12.10 51.93
N LEU A 18 7.08 13.42 52.04
CA LEU A 18 7.92 14.22 51.14
C LEU A 18 9.39 13.76 51.16
N GLU A 19 9.95 13.51 52.35
CA GLU A 19 11.32 12.99 52.45
C GLU A 19 11.51 11.64 51.75
N VAL A 20 10.51 10.75 51.79
CA VAL A 20 10.58 9.46 51.10
C VAL A 20 10.51 9.64 49.59
N LEU A 21 9.69 10.58 49.12
CA LEU A 21 9.57 10.90 47.69
C LEU A 21 10.84 11.57 47.14
N GLU A 22 11.47 12.47 47.90
CA GLU A 22 12.74 13.12 47.53
C GLU A 22 13.92 12.15 47.45
N LYS A 23 13.91 11.07 48.23
CA LYS A 23 14.96 10.04 48.24
C LYS A 23 14.87 9.06 47.08
N ARG A 24 13.79 9.04 46.29
CA ARG A 24 13.67 8.14 45.14
C ARG A 24 14.47 8.64 43.96
N THR A 25 15.29 7.76 43.38
CA THR A 25 15.96 8.03 42.10
C THR A 25 14.98 7.81 40.95
N ILE A 26 14.67 8.88 40.23
CA ILE A 26 13.83 8.88 39.03
C ILE A 26 14.74 8.98 37.82
N SER A 27 14.57 8.09 36.84
CA SER A 27 15.26 8.16 35.55
C SER A 27 14.67 9.28 34.70
N CYS A 28 15.47 9.91 33.84
CA CYS A 28 14.95 10.86 32.85
C CYS A 28 13.88 10.22 31.93
N PHE A 29 13.96 8.91 31.69
CA PHE A 29 12.94 8.18 30.93
C PHE A 29 11.60 8.07 31.67
N ASP A 30 11.57 8.20 32.99
CA ASP A 30 10.31 8.16 33.76
C ASP A 30 9.47 9.43 33.55
N LEU A 31 10.06 10.47 32.96
CA LEU A 31 9.38 11.72 32.59
C LEU A 31 8.74 11.68 31.21
N LEU A 32 9.04 10.65 30.40
CA LEU A 32 8.33 10.39 29.16
C LEU A 32 7.02 9.66 29.48
N PRO A 33 5.94 9.96 28.74
CA PRO A 33 4.67 9.25 28.87
C PRO A 33 4.85 7.78 28.48
N HIS A 34 3.89 6.94 28.86
CA HIS A 34 3.88 5.49 28.66
C HIS A 34 4.77 4.71 29.65
N ASP A 35 4.48 3.42 29.80
CA ASP A 35 5.29 2.52 30.63
C ASP A 35 6.30 1.73 29.78
N ASP A 36 5.92 1.34 28.55
CA ASP A 36 6.78 0.59 27.64
C ASP A 36 7.84 1.49 27.00
N MET A 37 9.10 1.03 27.03
CA MET A 37 10.23 1.81 26.50
C MET A 37 10.08 2.12 25.00
N ARG A 38 9.45 1.26 24.20
CA ARG A 38 9.24 1.54 22.77
C ARG A 38 8.24 2.66 22.59
N GLU A 39 7.16 2.67 23.37
CA GLU A 39 6.19 3.77 23.35
C GLU A 39 6.83 5.08 23.81
N LYS A 40 7.69 5.05 24.83
CA LYS A 40 8.51 6.20 25.26
C LYS A 40 9.38 6.75 24.13
N LEU A 41 10.06 5.88 23.38
CA LEU A 41 10.92 6.28 22.27
C LEU A 41 10.11 6.82 21.09
N VAL A 42 8.95 6.24 20.79
CA VAL A 42 8.02 6.76 19.77
C VAL A 42 7.54 8.16 20.17
N ASP A 43 7.12 8.33 21.42
CA ASP A 43 6.70 9.62 21.94
C ASP A 43 7.81 10.67 21.86
N LEU A 44 9.04 10.32 22.27
CA LEU A 44 10.22 11.18 22.14
C LEU A 44 10.46 11.62 20.69
N VAL A 45 10.31 10.72 19.72
CA VAL A 45 10.49 11.05 18.29
C VAL A 45 9.40 12.02 17.81
N LEU A 46 8.15 11.79 18.21
CA LEU A 46 6.98 12.56 17.77
C LEU A 46 6.87 13.94 18.46
N HIS A 47 7.11 13.99 19.77
CA HIS A 47 6.83 15.15 20.62
C HIS A 47 8.09 15.84 21.16
N GLY A 48 9.26 15.20 21.08
CA GLY A 48 10.52 15.75 21.58
C GLY A 48 10.72 15.54 23.08
N SER A 49 11.67 16.28 23.65
CA SER A 49 12.03 16.15 25.06
C SER A 49 10.91 16.66 25.99
N PRO A 50 10.69 16.03 27.15
CA PRO A 50 9.69 16.48 28.11
C PRO A 50 10.05 17.84 28.71
N ALA A 51 9.03 18.61 29.12
CA ALA A 51 9.23 19.91 29.77
C ALA A 51 9.73 19.76 31.21
N GLY A 52 10.39 20.80 31.75
CA GLY A 52 10.82 20.84 33.16
C GLY A 52 12.04 19.99 33.50
N ILE A 53 12.75 19.48 32.49
CA ILE A 53 14.03 18.76 32.65
C ILE A 53 15.23 19.71 32.64
N THR A 54 16.37 19.23 33.13
CA THR A 54 17.63 19.98 33.07
C THR A 54 18.11 20.13 31.62
N THR A 55 18.95 21.14 31.38
CA THR A 55 19.56 21.38 30.06
C THR A 55 20.34 20.16 29.57
N GLU A 56 21.07 19.49 30.46
CA GLU A 56 21.86 18.29 30.13
C GLU A 56 20.96 17.14 29.67
N ALA A 57 19.86 16.87 30.38
CA ALA A 57 18.90 15.83 30.00
C ALA A 57 18.21 16.18 28.66
N ALA A 58 17.88 17.45 28.44
CA ALA A 58 17.30 17.91 27.18
C ALA A 58 18.26 17.70 25.99
N THR A 59 19.56 17.97 26.18
CA THR A 59 20.59 17.70 25.17
C THR A 59 20.69 16.20 24.85
N LEU A 60 20.73 15.33 25.87
CA LEU A 60 20.79 13.88 25.67
C LEU A 60 19.57 13.33 24.93
N PHE A 61 18.37 13.79 25.29
CA PHE A 61 17.15 13.41 24.56
C PHE A 61 17.13 13.93 23.13
N GLY A 62 17.63 15.16 22.90
CA GLY A 62 17.81 15.72 21.57
C GLY A 62 18.74 14.86 20.71
N GLU A 63 19.90 14.49 21.24
CA GLU A 63 20.85 13.61 20.55
C GLU A 63 20.25 12.23 20.27
N LEU A 64 19.57 11.62 21.24
CA LEU A 64 18.89 10.33 21.06
C LEU A 64 17.83 10.42 19.96
N ARG A 65 16.99 11.45 20.00
CA ARG A 65 15.94 11.70 19.00
C ARG A 65 16.54 11.85 17.60
N GLU A 66 17.57 12.67 17.43
CA GLU A 66 18.24 12.85 16.14
C GLU A 66 18.86 11.54 15.64
N ARG A 67 19.43 10.72 16.53
CA ARG A 67 19.93 9.39 16.17
C ARG A 67 18.81 8.44 15.74
N LEU A 68 17.66 8.45 16.42
CA LEU A 68 16.51 7.63 16.04
C LEU A 68 15.95 8.05 14.67
N ILE A 69 15.82 9.34 14.41
CA ILE A 69 15.31 9.87 13.14
C ILE A 69 16.29 9.61 11.98
N SER A 70 17.59 9.72 12.23
CA SER A 70 18.63 9.46 11.23
C SER A 70 18.97 7.98 11.04
N THR A 71 18.37 7.09 11.84
CA THR A 71 18.59 5.65 11.70
C THR A 71 18.07 5.18 10.34
N ARG A 72 18.97 4.60 9.55
CA ARG A 72 18.62 4.06 8.24
C ARG A 72 17.81 2.78 8.40
N VAL A 73 16.65 2.75 7.76
CA VAL A 73 15.74 1.61 7.74
C VAL A 73 15.53 1.04 6.33
N ASP A 74 16.37 1.44 5.38
CA ASP A 74 16.30 1.03 3.97
C ASP A 74 16.25 -0.50 3.78
N ASP A 75 16.93 -1.24 4.67
CA ASP A 75 17.05 -2.69 4.62
C ASP A 75 15.91 -3.45 5.32
N ALA A 76 15.07 -2.76 6.09
CA ALA A 76 13.98 -3.37 6.84
C ALA A 76 12.94 -3.97 5.90
N LYS A 77 12.58 -5.24 6.16
CA LYS A 77 11.55 -5.97 5.40
C LYS A 77 10.22 -5.78 6.11
N VAL A 78 9.38 -4.92 5.57
CA VAL A 78 8.05 -4.64 6.11
C VAL A 78 7.02 -5.39 5.29
N VAL A 79 6.15 -6.14 5.94
CA VAL A 79 5.03 -6.83 5.30
C VAL A 79 3.73 -6.30 5.88
N VAL A 80 2.85 -5.80 5.03
CA VAL A 80 1.56 -5.23 5.44
C VAL A 80 0.43 -6.11 4.91
N PHE A 81 -0.47 -6.51 5.79
CA PHE A 81 -1.68 -7.27 5.45
C PHE A 81 -2.88 -6.34 5.47
N GLY A 82 -3.77 -6.45 4.49
CA GLY A 82 -5.01 -5.68 4.50
C GLY A 82 -5.75 -5.75 3.17
N GLY A 83 -6.72 -4.87 2.99
CA GLY A 83 -7.49 -4.73 1.76
C GLY A 83 -8.09 -3.33 1.66
N GLY A 84 -8.76 -3.07 0.55
CA GLY A 84 -9.42 -1.82 0.26
C GLY A 84 -8.49 -0.60 0.25
N THR A 85 -9.11 0.55 0.47
CA THR A 85 -8.45 1.86 0.46
C THR A 85 -7.53 2.10 1.65
N GLY A 86 -7.78 1.43 2.77
CA GLY A 86 -6.97 1.56 3.98
C GLY A 86 -5.53 1.11 3.73
N LEU A 87 -5.35 -0.05 3.10
CA LEU A 87 -4.03 -0.59 2.76
C LEU A 87 -3.31 0.31 1.76
N SER A 88 -3.96 0.67 0.64
CA SER A 88 -3.35 1.54 -0.38
C SER A 88 -2.95 2.90 0.19
N ASN A 89 -3.75 3.47 1.09
CA ASN A 89 -3.45 4.74 1.75
C ASN A 89 -2.17 4.70 2.58
N ILE A 90 -1.96 3.64 3.37
CA ILE A 90 -0.75 3.48 4.18
C ILE A 90 0.49 3.28 3.30
N ILE A 91 0.38 2.43 2.27
CA ILE A 91 1.51 2.08 1.41
C ILE A 91 2.00 3.28 0.61
N GLY A 92 1.09 4.01 -0.04
CA GLY A 92 1.46 5.15 -0.88
C GLY A 92 0.32 6.05 -1.32
N GLY A 93 -0.84 6.01 -0.65
CA GLY A 93 -2.04 6.78 -0.99
C GLY A 93 -3.00 6.06 -1.95
N ASP A 94 -4.30 6.36 -1.90
CA ASP A 94 -5.31 5.91 -2.87
C ASP A 94 -5.14 6.64 -4.22
N SER A 95 -4.74 5.88 -5.25
CA SER A 95 -4.43 6.41 -6.59
C SER A 95 -5.64 6.98 -7.34
N ARG A 96 -6.85 6.83 -6.82
CA ARG A 96 -8.07 7.42 -7.38
C ARG A 96 -8.31 8.85 -6.91
N GLN A 97 -7.61 9.31 -5.88
CA GLN A 97 -7.78 10.68 -5.39
C GLN A 97 -7.13 11.68 -6.36
N LYS A 98 -7.84 12.79 -6.62
CA LYS A 98 -7.43 13.80 -7.63
C LYS A 98 -6.03 14.37 -7.42
N ASN A 99 -5.56 14.42 -6.17
CA ASN A 99 -4.27 14.98 -5.76
C ASN A 99 -3.21 13.91 -5.45
N TRP A 100 -3.53 12.63 -5.60
CA TRP A 100 -2.57 11.54 -5.33
C TRP A 100 -1.33 11.68 -6.21
N SER A 101 -1.54 12.01 -7.48
CA SER A 101 -0.52 12.24 -8.50
C SER A 101 0.50 13.33 -8.14
N ASP A 102 0.22 14.21 -7.18
CA ASP A 102 1.14 15.28 -6.81
C ASP A 102 2.27 14.77 -5.88
N LYS A 103 1.98 13.72 -5.10
CA LYS A 103 2.93 13.10 -4.17
C LYS A 103 2.83 11.56 -4.22
N PRO A 104 3.00 10.93 -5.39
CA PRO A 104 2.71 9.51 -5.58
C PRO A 104 3.78 8.60 -4.99
N PHE A 105 4.90 9.15 -4.51
CA PHE A 105 6.04 8.41 -3.95
C PHE A 105 6.15 8.53 -2.43
N GLU A 106 5.11 9.02 -1.75
CA GLU A 106 5.05 9.12 -0.28
C GLU A 106 4.49 7.82 0.34
N GLY A 107 4.25 7.83 1.66
CA GLY A 107 3.71 6.70 2.41
C GLY A 107 4.79 5.74 2.91
N LEU A 108 4.36 4.55 3.36
CA LEU A 108 5.25 3.57 3.97
C LEU A 108 6.38 3.14 3.04
N LYS A 109 6.13 3.05 1.73
CA LYS A 109 7.15 2.68 0.73
C LYS A 109 8.33 3.65 0.63
N LYS A 110 8.15 4.91 1.04
CA LYS A 110 9.23 5.91 1.08
C LYS A 110 10.17 5.66 2.26
N LEU A 111 9.60 5.30 3.40
CA LEU A 111 10.34 5.02 4.63
C LEU A 111 10.98 3.63 4.58
N PHE A 112 10.25 2.64 4.06
CA PHE A 112 10.65 1.25 3.99
C PHE A 112 10.60 0.78 2.53
N PRO A 113 11.68 0.95 1.74
CA PRO A 113 11.70 0.65 0.31
C PRO A 113 11.50 -0.83 -0.04
N ARG A 114 11.62 -1.73 0.95
CA ARG A 114 11.37 -3.18 0.84
C ARG A 114 10.00 -3.59 1.41
N THR A 115 9.05 -2.66 1.47
CA THR A 115 7.68 -2.95 1.85
C THR A 115 7.04 -3.89 0.83
N LYS A 116 6.43 -4.97 1.31
CA LYS A 116 5.55 -5.86 0.54
C LYS A 116 4.14 -5.81 1.12
N ALA A 117 3.13 -5.93 0.26
CA ALA A 117 1.74 -5.94 0.65
C ALA A 117 1.10 -7.29 0.34
N VAL A 118 0.40 -7.86 1.32
CA VAL A 118 -0.45 -9.04 1.16
C VAL A 118 -1.91 -8.58 1.18
N VAL A 119 -2.59 -8.74 0.05
CA VAL A 119 -3.85 -8.05 -0.24
C VAL A 119 -5.03 -9.02 -0.13
N CYS A 120 -6.10 -8.58 0.53
CA CYS A 120 -7.38 -9.26 0.57
C CYS A 120 -7.99 -9.33 -0.83
N VAL A 121 -8.44 -10.51 -1.25
CA VAL A 121 -8.92 -10.76 -2.61
C VAL A 121 -10.40 -11.15 -2.67
N THR A 122 -11.15 -10.83 -1.62
CA THR A 122 -12.57 -11.20 -1.49
C THR A 122 -13.52 -10.09 -1.93
N ASP A 123 -13.02 -8.99 -2.48
CA ASP A 123 -13.86 -7.92 -3.04
C ASP A 123 -14.60 -8.44 -4.28
N ASP A 124 -15.92 -8.29 -4.26
CA ASP A 124 -16.83 -8.64 -5.35
C ASP A 124 -17.63 -7.41 -5.82
N GLY A 125 -17.20 -6.20 -5.45
CA GLY A 125 -17.86 -4.95 -5.81
C GLY A 125 -17.40 -4.35 -7.15
N GLY A 126 -18.28 -3.53 -7.75
CA GLY A 126 -17.94 -2.69 -8.91
C GLY A 126 -17.33 -3.44 -10.10
N SER A 127 -16.22 -2.93 -10.67
CA SER A 127 -15.54 -3.60 -11.79
C SER A 127 -14.88 -4.93 -11.42
N THR A 128 -14.65 -5.19 -10.14
CA THR A 128 -14.22 -6.52 -9.70
C THR A 128 -15.40 -7.47 -9.81
N GLY A 129 -16.55 -7.10 -9.24
CA GLY A 129 -17.79 -7.87 -9.32
C GLY A 129 -18.24 -8.21 -10.74
N GLU A 130 -18.14 -7.25 -11.67
CA GLU A 130 -18.46 -7.53 -13.07
C GLU A 130 -17.55 -8.59 -13.71
N LEU A 131 -16.27 -8.69 -13.30
CA LEU A 131 -15.37 -9.76 -13.74
C LEU A 131 -15.75 -11.10 -13.11
N LEU A 132 -16.04 -11.11 -11.80
CA LEU A 132 -16.30 -12.34 -11.04
C LEU A 132 -17.60 -13.05 -11.44
N LYS A 133 -18.50 -12.38 -12.16
CA LYS A 133 -19.72 -13.01 -12.71
C LYS A 133 -19.44 -14.05 -13.78
N ASP A 134 -18.36 -13.84 -14.54
CA ASP A 134 -18.06 -14.65 -15.72
C ASP A 134 -16.74 -15.44 -15.52
N LEU A 135 -15.92 -15.09 -14.51
CA LEU A 135 -14.61 -15.68 -14.26
C LEU A 135 -14.46 -16.24 -12.84
N PRO A 136 -13.92 -17.46 -12.67
CA PRO A 136 -13.59 -17.97 -11.36
C PRO A 136 -12.20 -17.47 -10.95
N ILE A 137 -12.01 -16.15 -10.86
CA ILE A 137 -10.77 -15.54 -10.34
C ILE A 137 -11.05 -14.89 -8.97
N PHE A 138 -10.01 -14.54 -8.23
CA PHE A 138 -10.14 -13.72 -7.04
C PHE A 138 -10.28 -12.23 -7.40
N GLY A 139 -10.70 -11.42 -6.42
CA GLY A 139 -10.92 -10.00 -6.62
C GLY A 139 -9.63 -9.23 -6.97
N LEU A 140 -9.59 -8.63 -8.17
CA LEU A 140 -8.43 -7.91 -8.70
C LEU A 140 -8.38 -6.42 -8.31
N GLY A 141 -9.50 -5.84 -7.86
CA GLY A 141 -9.62 -4.40 -7.63
C GLY A 141 -8.61 -3.85 -6.62
N ASP A 142 -8.43 -4.55 -5.50
CA ASP A 142 -7.49 -4.14 -4.46
C ASP A 142 -6.04 -4.42 -4.86
N ILE A 143 -5.75 -5.52 -5.55
CA ILE A 143 -4.43 -5.80 -6.11
C ILE A 143 -4.00 -4.64 -7.02
N ARG A 144 -4.90 -4.21 -7.91
CA ARG A 144 -4.68 -3.07 -8.80
C ARG A 144 -4.39 -1.79 -8.05
N HIS A 145 -5.18 -1.45 -7.04
CA HIS A 145 -4.94 -0.24 -6.25
C HIS A 145 -3.59 -0.28 -5.56
N VAL A 146 -3.29 -1.39 -4.87
CA VAL A 146 -2.06 -1.54 -4.10
C VAL A 146 -0.84 -1.59 -5.02
N LEU A 147 -0.93 -2.15 -6.23
CA LEU A 147 0.13 -2.10 -7.25
C LEU A 147 0.51 -0.66 -7.59
N VAL A 148 -0.47 0.18 -7.95
CA VAL A 148 -0.22 1.59 -8.28
C VAL A 148 0.31 2.36 -7.06
N SER A 149 -0.28 2.10 -5.89
CA SER A 149 0.18 2.69 -4.63
C SER A 149 1.55 2.21 -4.19
N SER A 150 2.07 1.10 -4.73
CA SER A 150 3.40 0.56 -4.41
C SER A 150 4.51 1.08 -5.33
N ILE A 151 4.19 1.83 -6.39
CA ILE A 151 5.19 2.35 -7.33
C ILE A 151 6.22 3.23 -6.60
N GLN A 152 7.50 2.94 -6.83
CA GLN A 152 8.64 3.64 -6.22
C GLN A 152 9.42 4.41 -7.27
N ARG A 153 9.72 5.69 -6.98
CA ARG A 153 10.49 6.56 -7.89
C ARG A 153 11.81 5.91 -8.31
N ARG A 154 12.58 5.40 -7.35
CA ARG A 154 13.89 4.79 -7.58
C ARG A 154 13.85 3.63 -8.58
N LEU A 155 12.75 2.86 -8.60
CA LEU A 155 12.61 1.69 -9.47
C LEU A 155 12.25 2.13 -10.90
N LEU A 156 11.38 3.13 -11.06
CA LEU A 156 11.10 3.73 -12.36
C LEU A 156 12.35 4.41 -12.95
N GLU A 157 13.05 5.21 -12.15
CA GLU A 157 14.29 5.89 -12.56
C GLU A 157 15.34 4.89 -13.01
N ALA A 158 15.55 3.81 -12.24
CA ALA A 158 16.51 2.77 -12.57
C ALA A 158 16.12 1.94 -13.80
N ARG A 159 14.84 1.55 -13.93
CA ARG A 159 14.38 0.69 -15.03
C ARG A 159 14.40 1.41 -16.37
N TYR A 160 13.96 2.68 -16.39
CA TYR A 160 13.71 3.41 -17.63
C TYR A 160 14.66 4.59 -17.85
N ASN A 161 15.71 4.72 -17.01
CA ASN A 161 16.69 5.80 -17.06
C ASN A 161 16.03 7.19 -17.08
N LEU A 162 15.12 7.41 -16.13
CA LEU A 162 14.30 8.62 -16.06
C LEU A 162 14.87 9.61 -15.04
N SER A 163 14.67 10.90 -15.29
CA SER A 163 14.79 11.92 -14.25
C SER A 163 13.61 11.87 -13.26
N ALA A 164 13.74 12.55 -12.12
CA ALA A 164 12.66 12.67 -11.15
C ALA A 164 11.36 13.26 -11.74
N GLY A 165 11.49 14.26 -12.62
CA GLY A 165 10.35 14.89 -13.30
C GLY A 165 9.67 13.94 -14.29
N GLN A 166 10.44 13.18 -15.06
CA GLN A 166 9.91 12.16 -15.98
C GLN A 166 9.24 11.01 -15.23
N SER A 167 9.82 10.57 -14.11
CA SER A 167 9.23 9.52 -13.25
C SER A 167 7.91 9.96 -12.65
N LEU A 168 7.80 11.22 -12.22
CA LEU A 168 6.54 11.80 -11.77
C LEU A 168 5.50 11.81 -12.89
N ALA A 169 5.85 12.28 -14.09
CA ALA A 169 4.94 12.29 -15.23
C ALA A 169 4.47 10.88 -15.59
N LEU A 170 5.40 9.93 -15.69
CA LEU A 170 5.09 8.54 -16.01
C LEU A 170 4.13 7.90 -15.01
N VAL A 171 4.32 8.13 -13.70
CA VAL A 171 3.42 7.54 -12.71
C VAL A 171 2.01 8.12 -12.76
N LYS A 172 1.85 9.37 -13.21
CA LYS A 172 0.53 9.96 -13.48
C LYS A 172 -0.14 9.22 -14.63
N ASP A 173 0.59 8.99 -15.73
CA ASP A 173 0.08 8.27 -16.90
C ASP A 173 -0.28 6.82 -16.54
N ILE A 174 0.57 6.11 -15.79
CA ILE A 174 0.29 4.77 -15.26
C ILE A 174 -0.99 4.79 -14.42
N SER A 175 -1.13 5.74 -13.49
CA SER A 175 -2.32 5.83 -12.63
C SER A 175 -3.59 6.09 -13.43
N THR A 176 -3.52 6.90 -14.48
CA THR A 176 -4.64 7.18 -15.39
C THR A 176 -5.07 5.92 -16.12
N ILE A 177 -4.11 5.16 -16.69
CA ILE A 177 -4.36 3.89 -17.38
C ILE A 177 -4.96 2.86 -16.41
N PHE A 178 -4.35 2.65 -15.25
CA PHE A 178 -4.80 1.65 -14.28
C PHE A 178 -6.12 2.01 -13.60
N ASN A 179 -6.56 3.26 -13.65
CA ASN A 179 -7.86 3.68 -13.12
C ASN A 179 -8.89 3.98 -14.22
N HIS A 180 -8.52 3.87 -15.50
CA HIS A 180 -9.44 4.09 -16.60
C HIS A 180 -10.58 3.07 -16.56
N ARG A 181 -11.81 3.57 -16.64
CA ARG A 181 -13.03 2.77 -16.66
C ARG A 181 -13.72 2.96 -18.01
N PHE A 182 -14.22 1.87 -18.55
CA PHE A 182 -14.93 1.84 -19.82
C PHE A 182 -16.18 0.97 -19.70
N THR A 183 -17.22 1.30 -20.47
CA THR A 183 -18.52 0.61 -20.46
C THR A 183 -18.79 -0.16 -21.75
N ALA A 184 -18.17 0.25 -22.85
CA ALA A 184 -18.33 -0.37 -24.15
C ALA A 184 -17.19 -1.37 -24.41
N ARG A 185 -17.51 -2.45 -25.11
CA ARG A 185 -16.51 -3.42 -25.54
C ARG A 185 -15.45 -2.72 -26.40
N PRO A 186 -14.15 -2.85 -26.06
CA PRO A 186 -13.07 -2.28 -26.86
C PRO A 186 -12.96 -2.97 -28.22
N GLU A 187 -12.69 -2.19 -29.26
CA GLU A 187 -12.46 -2.69 -30.64
C GLU A 187 -11.04 -3.25 -30.82
N SER A 188 -10.05 -2.59 -30.23
CA SER A 188 -8.64 -3.02 -30.22
C SER A 188 -7.92 -2.56 -28.95
N ALA A 189 -6.74 -3.13 -28.70
CA ALA A 189 -5.88 -2.74 -27.59
C ALA A 189 -5.45 -1.26 -27.69
N GLU A 190 -5.07 -0.83 -28.89
CA GLU A 190 -4.63 0.54 -29.17
C GLU A 190 -5.76 1.54 -28.98
N SER A 191 -6.96 1.23 -29.48
CA SER A 191 -8.14 2.08 -29.29
C SER A 191 -8.44 2.27 -27.80
N LEU A 192 -8.38 1.20 -27.00
CA LEU A 192 -8.59 1.27 -25.56
C LEU A 192 -7.55 2.13 -24.84
N LEU A 193 -6.27 1.99 -25.22
CA LEU A 193 -5.17 2.79 -24.65
C LEU A 193 -5.26 4.27 -25.07
N GLN A 194 -5.63 4.57 -26.32
CA GLN A 194 -5.82 5.94 -26.80
C GLN A 194 -6.97 6.66 -26.07
N ASN A 195 -8.03 5.92 -25.69
CA ASN A 195 -9.15 6.46 -24.91
C ASN A 195 -8.79 6.81 -23.46
N CYS A 196 -7.58 6.47 -22.98
CA CYS A 196 -7.12 6.86 -21.65
C CYS A 196 -6.70 8.34 -21.54
N TYR A 197 -6.73 9.11 -22.64
CA TYR A 197 -6.23 10.50 -22.70
C TYR A 197 -4.75 10.64 -22.28
N VAL A 198 -3.99 9.57 -22.46
CA VAL A 198 -2.54 9.53 -22.23
C VAL A 198 -1.85 9.60 -23.58
N ASP A 199 -0.84 10.46 -23.70
CA ASP A 199 0.06 10.45 -24.85
C ASP A 199 0.98 9.22 -24.75
N LEU A 200 0.62 8.16 -25.46
CA LEU A 200 1.35 6.89 -25.42
C LEU A 200 2.82 7.04 -25.81
N ASN A 201 3.20 8.06 -26.60
CA ASN A 201 4.59 8.31 -26.96
C ASN A 201 5.48 8.71 -25.77
N ARG A 202 4.87 9.09 -24.64
CA ARG A 202 5.57 9.46 -23.40
C ARG A 202 5.87 8.26 -22.51
N LEU A 203 5.21 7.12 -22.77
CA LEU A 203 5.46 5.88 -22.05
C LEU A 203 6.72 5.19 -22.59
N PRO A 204 7.46 4.44 -21.74
CA PRO A 204 8.56 3.61 -22.21
C PRO A 204 8.09 2.61 -23.29
N PRO A 205 8.84 2.41 -24.40
CA PRO A 205 8.46 1.47 -25.47
C PRO A 205 8.17 0.05 -24.99
N GLU A 206 8.96 -0.45 -24.03
CA GLU A 206 8.76 -1.75 -23.40
C GLU A 206 7.40 -1.86 -22.70
N MET A 207 6.98 -0.79 -22.01
CA MET A 207 5.71 -0.74 -21.28
C MET A 207 4.52 -0.74 -22.25
N ILE A 208 4.60 0.06 -23.33
CA ILE A 208 3.57 0.06 -24.38
C ILE A 208 3.46 -1.32 -25.02
N GLY A 209 4.59 -1.90 -25.43
CA GLY A 209 4.62 -3.23 -26.05
C GLY A 209 4.01 -4.30 -25.16
N SER A 210 4.31 -4.24 -23.86
CA SER A 210 3.75 -5.16 -22.86
C SER A 210 2.23 -4.95 -22.71
N PHE A 211 1.76 -3.71 -22.52
CA PHE A 211 0.33 -3.43 -22.39
C PHE A 211 -0.47 -3.83 -23.63
N VAL A 212 0.04 -3.52 -24.82
CA VAL A 212 -0.58 -3.94 -26.08
C VAL A 212 -0.64 -5.46 -26.15
N SER A 213 0.46 -6.17 -25.87
CA SER A 213 0.49 -7.64 -25.86
C SER A 213 -0.52 -8.25 -24.88
N TYR A 214 -0.65 -7.68 -23.67
CA TYR A 214 -1.57 -8.17 -22.64
C TYR A 214 -3.02 -7.96 -23.07
N LEU A 215 -3.34 -6.79 -23.63
CA LEU A 215 -4.68 -6.49 -24.11
C LEU A 215 -5.02 -7.31 -25.34
N ASP A 216 -4.12 -7.43 -26.31
CA ASP A 216 -4.31 -8.25 -27.50
C ASP A 216 -4.58 -9.72 -27.16
N PHE A 217 -3.85 -10.26 -26.18
CA PHE A 217 -4.12 -11.59 -25.65
C PHE A 217 -5.55 -11.67 -25.11
N CYS A 218 -5.93 -10.75 -24.22
CA CYS A 218 -7.24 -10.73 -23.59
C CYS A 218 -8.40 -10.51 -24.59
N LEU A 219 -8.17 -9.76 -25.67
CA LEU A 219 -9.16 -9.56 -26.73
C LEU A 219 -9.32 -10.80 -27.62
N LYS A 220 -8.38 -11.76 -27.57
CA LYS A 220 -8.37 -13.01 -28.34
C LYS A 220 -8.76 -14.24 -27.50
N ASP A 221 -8.43 -14.25 -26.21
CA ASP A 221 -8.77 -15.29 -25.26
C ASP A 221 -10.29 -15.35 -25.00
N GLU A 222 -10.89 -16.53 -25.15
CA GLU A 222 -12.35 -16.71 -25.04
C GLU A 222 -12.87 -16.40 -23.63
N VAL A 223 -12.09 -16.77 -22.61
CA VAL A 223 -12.42 -16.53 -21.20
C VAL A 223 -12.44 -15.03 -20.93
N CYS A 224 -11.37 -14.31 -21.27
CA CYS A 224 -11.33 -12.86 -21.18
C CYS A 224 -12.42 -12.16 -22.00
N LYS A 225 -12.64 -12.56 -23.27
CA LYS A 225 -13.67 -11.99 -24.16
C LYS A 225 -15.06 -12.04 -23.55
N SER A 226 -15.38 -13.12 -22.83
CA SER A 226 -16.70 -13.29 -22.20
C SER A 226 -17.04 -12.17 -21.23
N THR A 227 -16.02 -11.59 -20.57
CA THR A 227 -16.19 -10.51 -19.61
C THR A 227 -16.46 -9.15 -20.26
N LEU A 228 -16.00 -8.93 -21.50
CA LEU A 228 -15.93 -7.60 -22.13
C LEU A 228 -17.29 -6.99 -22.50
N GLY A 229 -18.39 -7.71 -22.28
CA GLY A 229 -19.75 -7.19 -22.43
C GLY A 229 -20.23 -6.30 -21.27
N ARG A 230 -19.40 -6.13 -20.22
CA ARG A 230 -19.75 -5.40 -18.98
C ARG A 230 -18.82 -4.20 -18.75
N PRO A 231 -19.21 -3.24 -17.89
CA PRO A 231 -18.32 -2.17 -17.46
C PRO A 231 -17.08 -2.70 -16.73
N HIS A 232 -15.90 -2.24 -17.15
CA HIS A 232 -14.62 -2.72 -16.64
C HIS A 232 -13.66 -1.59 -16.27
N CYS A 233 -12.58 -1.97 -15.60
CA CYS A 233 -11.42 -1.13 -15.37
C CYS A 233 -10.22 -1.69 -16.12
N LEU A 234 -9.54 -0.85 -16.89
CA LEU A 234 -8.41 -1.24 -17.72
C LEU A 234 -7.28 -1.88 -16.90
N GLY A 235 -6.97 -1.37 -15.71
CA GLY A 235 -5.97 -1.99 -14.86
C GLY A 235 -6.35 -3.40 -14.40
N ASN A 236 -7.64 -3.69 -14.18
CA ASN A 236 -8.06 -5.06 -13.84
C ASN A 236 -7.88 -5.97 -15.06
N LEU A 237 -8.18 -5.46 -16.26
CA LEU A 237 -8.00 -6.21 -17.50
C LEU A 237 -6.53 -6.55 -17.76
N LEU A 238 -5.61 -5.59 -17.57
CA LEU A 238 -4.17 -5.82 -17.69
C LEU A 238 -3.67 -6.89 -16.72
N ILE A 239 -4.13 -6.85 -15.46
CA ILE A 239 -3.75 -7.86 -14.44
C ILE A 239 -4.33 -9.24 -14.80
N LEU A 240 -5.60 -9.28 -15.22
CA LEU A 240 -6.23 -10.51 -15.68
C LEU A 240 -5.47 -11.12 -16.87
N SER A 241 -5.12 -10.29 -17.86
CA SER A 241 -4.35 -10.72 -19.03
C SER A 241 -3.06 -11.41 -18.65
N VAL A 242 -2.23 -10.79 -17.79
CA VAL A 242 -0.94 -11.39 -17.42
C VAL A 242 -1.11 -12.67 -16.63
N ILE A 243 -2.14 -12.77 -15.78
CA ILE A 243 -2.46 -13.99 -15.05
C ILE A 243 -2.87 -15.11 -16.03
N ARG A 244 -3.78 -14.82 -16.96
CA ARG A 244 -4.24 -15.81 -17.97
C ARG A 244 -3.08 -16.27 -18.86
N MET A 245 -2.22 -15.36 -19.29
CA MET A 245 -1.03 -15.70 -20.07
C MET A 245 -0.06 -16.61 -19.31
N ALA A 246 0.06 -16.46 -17.98
CA ALA A 246 0.95 -17.27 -17.17
C ALA A 246 0.37 -18.65 -16.81
N VAL A 247 -0.94 -18.73 -16.59
CA VAL A 247 -1.63 -19.94 -16.10
C VAL A 247 -2.09 -20.86 -17.24
N GLY A 248 -2.28 -20.33 -18.44
CA GLY A 248 -2.73 -21.09 -19.62
C GLY A 248 -4.25 -21.26 -19.72
N ASP A 249 -4.72 -21.73 -20.88
CA ASP A 249 -6.12 -21.64 -21.27
C ASP A 249 -7.07 -22.47 -20.40
N GLU A 250 -6.68 -23.70 -20.03
CA GLU A 250 -7.54 -24.69 -19.37
C GLU A 250 -7.74 -24.43 -17.86
N ASN A 251 -6.75 -23.80 -17.21
CA ASN A 251 -6.63 -23.74 -15.75
C ASN A 251 -7.49 -22.66 -15.08
N LEU A 252 -8.13 -21.75 -15.82
CA LEU A 252 -9.09 -20.78 -15.28
C LEU A 252 -10.45 -20.83 -16.00
N SER A 253 -10.82 -22.01 -16.51
CA SER A 253 -12.08 -22.23 -17.22
C SER A 253 -12.96 -23.28 -16.51
N GLY A 254 -14.26 -23.01 -16.36
CA GLY A 254 -15.24 -23.93 -15.74
C GLY A 254 -15.66 -23.59 -14.30
N ASP A 255 -16.55 -24.41 -13.72
CA ASP A 255 -17.23 -24.15 -12.43
C ASP A 255 -16.36 -24.41 -11.18
N ARG A 256 -15.26 -25.16 -11.32
CA ARG A 256 -14.32 -25.45 -10.23
C ARG A 256 -12.90 -25.39 -10.75
N ILE A 257 -12.13 -24.45 -10.21
CA ILE A 257 -10.71 -24.35 -10.46
C ILE A 257 -9.96 -24.97 -9.28
N GLU A 258 -9.14 -25.97 -9.57
CA GLU A 258 -8.12 -26.44 -8.65
C GLU A 258 -6.83 -25.66 -8.91
N ILE A 259 -6.47 -24.78 -7.97
CA ILE A 259 -5.21 -24.06 -8.01
C ILE A 259 -4.21 -24.82 -7.16
N ASP A 260 -3.28 -25.50 -7.82
CA ASP A 260 -2.14 -26.11 -7.16
C ASP A 260 -1.02 -25.09 -6.89
N GLY A 261 0.07 -25.56 -6.26
CA GLY A 261 1.22 -24.71 -5.96
C GLY A 261 1.87 -24.09 -7.20
N SER A 262 1.90 -24.80 -8.33
CA SER A 262 2.52 -24.32 -9.56
C SER A 262 1.71 -23.21 -10.22
N ILE A 263 0.38 -23.34 -10.24
CA ILE A 263 -0.54 -22.30 -10.72
C ILE A 263 -0.47 -21.08 -9.79
N GLY A 264 -0.43 -21.30 -8.47
CA GLY A 264 -0.27 -20.23 -7.49
C GLY A 264 1.03 -19.43 -7.70
N GLU A 265 2.14 -20.11 -7.96
CA GLU A 265 3.43 -19.49 -8.29
C GLU A 265 3.35 -18.70 -9.62
N ALA A 266 2.69 -19.25 -10.65
CA ALA A 266 2.49 -18.57 -11.92
C ALA A 266 1.67 -17.27 -11.77
N ILE A 267 0.61 -17.30 -10.96
CA ILE A 267 -0.21 -16.11 -10.63
C ILE A 267 0.64 -15.05 -9.92
N ASN A 268 1.38 -15.45 -8.88
CA ASN A 268 2.23 -14.53 -8.13
C ASN A 268 3.32 -13.93 -9.03
N GLY A 269 3.94 -14.76 -9.88
CA GLY A 269 4.90 -14.32 -10.88
C GLY A 269 4.31 -13.33 -11.87
N ALA A 270 3.09 -13.56 -12.35
CA ALA A 270 2.39 -12.63 -13.25
C ALA A 270 2.15 -11.26 -12.60
N ILE A 271 1.70 -11.23 -11.34
CA ILE A 271 1.50 -10.00 -10.58
C ILE A 271 2.83 -9.29 -10.30
N SER A 272 3.89 -10.05 -9.98
CA SER A 272 5.25 -9.50 -9.82
C SER A 272 5.74 -8.86 -11.12
N ASN A 273 5.57 -9.54 -12.26
CA ASN A 273 6.03 -9.07 -13.56
C ASN A 273 5.40 -7.73 -13.95
N ILE A 274 4.06 -7.60 -13.82
CA ILE A 274 3.40 -6.32 -14.09
C ILE A 274 3.78 -5.26 -13.05
N GLY A 275 3.99 -5.64 -11.79
CA GLY A 275 4.49 -4.77 -10.73
C GLY A 275 5.88 -4.21 -11.03
N GLU A 276 6.81 -5.01 -11.52
CA GLU A 276 8.14 -4.58 -11.94
C GLU A 276 8.10 -3.67 -13.16
N LEU A 277 7.23 -3.97 -14.13
CA LEU A 277 7.02 -3.14 -15.31
C LEU A 277 6.60 -1.71 -14.93
N ILE A 278 5.69 -1.55 -13.97
CA ILE A 278 5.20 -0.24 -13.53
C ILE A 278 6.04 0.41 -12.41
N GLY A 279 7.11 -0.26 -11.96
CA GLY A 279 8.01 0.25 -10.92
C GLY A 279 7.53 0.07 -9.48
N ALA A 280 6.58 -0.82 -9.20
CA ALA A 280 6.25 -1.27 -7.84
C ALA A 280 7.33 -2.18 -7.25
N GLY A 281 7.97 -3.00 -8.10
CA GLY A 281 9.04 -3.92 -7.73
C GLY A 281 8.59 -5.37 -7.58
N ALA A 282 9.56 -6.27 -7.56
CA ALA A 282 9.32 -7.71 -7.48
C ALA A 282 8.59 -8.09 -6.19
N ASP A 283 7.51 -8.87 -6.33
CA ASP A 283 6.62 -9.29 -5.25
C ASP A 283 6.15 -8.14 -4.32
N ALA A 284 6.09 -6.90 -4.82
CA ALA A 284 5.65 -5.78 -4.00
C ALA A 284 4.20 -5.96 -3.52
N VAL A 285 3.40 -6.70 -4.30
CA VAL A 285 2.00 -6.99 -4.04
C VAL A 285 1.76 -8.47 -4.26
N LEU A 286 1.19 -9.13 -3.26
CA LEU A 286 0.82 -10.54 -3.29
C LEU A 286 -0.65 -10.69 -2.91
N PRO A 287 -1.43 -11.52 -3.60
CA PRO A 287 -2.74 -11.89 -3.11
C PRO A 287 -2.59 -12.73 -1.82
N CYS A 288 -3.51 -12.55 -0.86
CA CYS A 288 -3.52 -13.37 0.36
C CYS A 288 -3.79 -14.86 0.07
N THR A 289 -4.38 -15.15 -1.09
CA THR A 289 -4.54 -16.49 -1.64
C THR A 289 -4.66 -16.38 -3.17
N PRO A 290 -4.06 -17.29 -3.96
CA PRO A 290 -4.30 -17.36 -5.40
C PRO A 290 -5.67 -18.00 -5.70
N VAL A 291 -6.30 -18.66 -4.73
CA VAL A 291 -7.59 -19.34 -4.85
C VAL A 291 -8.75 -18.33 -4.82
N PRO A 292 -9.75 -18.43 -5.71
CA PRO A 292 -10.98 -17.66 -5.61
C PRO A 292 -11.63 -17.80 -4.24
N ALA A 293 -11.91 -16.68 -3.59
CA ALA A 293 -12.47 -16.64 -2.24
C ALA A 293 -13.53 -15.54 -2.14
N GLN A 294 -14.58 -15.80 -1.35
CA GLN A 294 -15.64 -14.84 -1.07
C GLN A 294 -15.78 -14.66 0.44
N LEU A 295 -16.06 -13.43 0.86
CA LEU A 295 -16.39 -13.13 2.24
C LEU A 295 -17.89 -13.31 2.44
N ARG A 296 -18.30 -14.14 3.40
CA ARG A 296 -19.71 -14.33 3.79
C ARG A 296 -19.94 -13.81 5.19
N PHE A 297 -21.09 -13.17 5.40
CA PHE A 297 -21.49 -12.66 6.70
C PHE A 297 -22.67 -13.46 7.21
N ARG A 298 -22.51 -14.11 8.37
CA ARG A 298 -23.64 -14.69 9.06
C ARG A 298 -24.16 -13.70 10.10
N TYR A 299 -25.35 -13.18 9.87
CA TYR A 299 -26.04 -12.30 10.79
C TYR A 299 -26.47 -13.07 12.05
N SER A 300 -26.70 -12.34 13.15
CA SER A 300 -27.05 -12.92 14.45
C SER A 300 -28.38 -13.69 14.45
N ASP A 301 -29.25 -13.41 13.48
CA ASP A 301 -30.51 -14.13 13.24
C ASP A 301 -30.33 -15.40 12.39
N GLY A 302 -29.09 -15.71 11.97
CA GLY A 302 -28.75 -16.90 11.22
C GLY A 302 -28.85 -16.75 9.70
N VAL A 303 -29.17 -15.56 9.17
CA VAL A 303 -29.13 -15.26 7.74
C VAL A 303 -27.67 -15.18 7.28
N GLU A 304 -27.37 -15.77 6.12
CA GLU A 304 -26.07 -15.65 5.40
C GLU A 304 -26.26 -14.92 4.06
#